data_AF-A0A2V5NUI4-F1
#
_entry.id   AF-A0A2V5NUI4-F1
#
_cell.length_a   1.000
_cell.length_b   1.000
_cell.length_c   1.000
_cell.angle_alpha   90.00
_cell.angle_beta   90.00
_cell.angle_gamma   90.00
#
_symmetry.space_group_name_H-M   'P 1'
#
loop_
_entity.id
_entity.type
_entity.pdbx_description
1 polymer ?
#
loop_
_entity_poly.entity_id
_entity_poly.type
_entity_poly.pdbx_seq_one_letter_code
_entity_poly.pdbx_strand_id
1 'polypeptide(L)' 'VGGGPAPVRAYIEELLPDVLEGNIEPGRVFDRTVDLDVVPDGYRAMNDREAIKVMVKP' A
#
# COMPACT_ATOMS: atom_id res chain seq x y z
N VAL A 1 -16.36 -0.34 19.93
CA VAL A 1 -15.29 -0.93 19.08
C VAL A 1 -14.02 -0.15 19.37
N GLY A 2 -13.01 -0.76 19.99
CA GLY A 2 -11.75 -0.09 20.29
C GLY A 2 -10.89 0.00 19.04
N GLY A 3 -10.33 1.18 18.76
CA GLY A 3 -9.28 1.34 17.75
C GLY A 3 -7.90 1.03 18.35
N GLY A 4 -7.00 0.48 17.53
CA GLY A 4 -5.63 0.17 17.92
C GLY A 4 -4.78 -0.15 16.68
N PRO A 5 -3.45 -0.08 16.79
CA PRO A 5 -2.58 -0.49 15.69
C PRO A 5 -2.81 -1.96 15.34
N ALA A 6 -2.79 -2.29 14.06
CA ALA A 6 -2.85 -3.69 13.63
C ALA A 6 -1.59 -4.44 14.11
N PRO A 7 -1.71 -5.62 14.74
CA PRO A 7 -0.58 -6.43 15.15
C PRO A 7 0.05 -7.16 13.93
N VAL A 8 0.73 -6.41 13.06
CA VAL A 8 1.23 -6.90 11.75
C VAL A 8 2.03 -8.21 11.85
N ARG A 9 2.86 -8.36 12.88
CA ARG A 9 3.68 -9.57 13.10
C ARG A 9 2.84 -10.84 13.32
N ALA A 10 1.64 -10.71 13.89
CA ALA A 10 0.75 -11.84 14.09
C ALA A 10 0.14 -12.37 12.77
N TYR A 11 0.10 -11.55 11.71
CA TYR A 11 -0.53 -11.91 10.43
C TYR A 11 0.48 -12.18 9.31
N ILE A 12 1.72 -11.68 9.44
CA ILE A 12 2.69 -11.76 8.34
C ILE A 12 3.08 -13.20 8.00
N GLU A 13 3.20 -14.09 8.99
CA GLU A 13 3.58 -15.48 8.77
C GLU A 13 2.51 -16.26 8.00
N GLU A 14 1.24 -15.93 8.22
CA GLU A 14 0.10 -16.54 7.53
C GLU A 14 -0.12 -15.97 6.13
N LEU A 15 -0.05 -14.64 5.96
CA LEU A 15 -0.44 -13.97 4.70
C LEU A 15 0.71 -13.82 3.70
N LEU A 16 1.97 -13.87 4.12
CA LEU A 16 3.11 -13.72 3.20
C LEU A 16 3.17 -14.86 2.16
N PRO A 17 2.97 -16.15 2.51
CA PRO A 17 2.92 -17.23 1.52
C PRO A 17 1.91 -16.96 0.40
N ASP A 18 0.71 -16.49 0.72
CA ASP A 18 -0.32 -16.20 -0.29
C ASP A 18 0.10 -15.11 -1.28
N VAL A 19 0.89 -14.12 -0.85
CA VAL A 19 1.46 -13.11 -1.76
C VAL A 19 2.54 -13.72 -2.65
N LEU A 20 3.42 -14.56 -2.08
CA LEU A 20 4.55 -15.15 -2.80
C LEU A 20 4.10 -16.22 -3.79
N GLU A 21 3.04 -16.96 -3.48
CA GLU A 21 2.41 -17.95 -4.35
C GLU A 21 1.47 -17.33 -5.38
N GLY A 22 1.12 -16.04 -5.21
CA GLY A 22 0.19 -15.33 -6.10
C GLY A 22 -1.28 -15.64 -5.84
N ASN A 23 -1.61 -16.29 -4.73
CA ASN A 23 -3.00 -16.49 -4.28
C ASN A 23 -3.70 -15.15 -4.00
N ILE A 24 -2.94 -14.14 -3.55
CA ILE A 24 -3.37 -12.75 -3.43
C ILE A 24 -2.36 -11.80 -4.06
N GLU A 25 -2.87 -10.76 -4.74
CA GLU A 25 -2.04 -9.77 -5.46
C GLU A 25 -2.24 -8.36 -4.88
N PRO A 26 -1.78 -8.07 -3.63
CA PRO A 26 -2.04 -6.78 -2.99
C PRO A 26 -1.42 -5.60 -3.74
N GLY A 27 -0.41 -5.85 -4.58
CA GLY A 27 0.22 -4.81 -5.42
C GLY A 27 -0.72 -4.17 -6.45
N ARG A 28 -1.84 -4.80 -6.80
CA ARG A 28 -2.78 -4.28 -7.81
C ARG A 28 -3.50 -3.01 -7.38
N VAL A 29 -3.48 -2.66 -6.10
CA VAL A 29 -4.05 -1.40 -5.60
C VAL A 29 -3.19 -0.18 -5.96
N PHE A 30 -1.91 -0.39 -6.31
CA PHE A 30 -1.03 0.69 -6.74
C PHE A 30 -1.40 1.13 -8.16
N ASP A 31 -1.97 2.31 -8.28
CA ASP A 31 -2.46 2.88 -9.54
C ASP A 31 -1.63 4.08 -10.01
N ARG A 32 -0.71 4.57 -9.18
CA ARG A 32 0.22 5.65 -9.52
C ARG A 32 1.61 5.38 -8.95
N THR A 33 2.63 5.74 -9.71
CA THR A 33 4.04 5.74 -9.27
C THR A 33 4.58 7.15 -9.29
N VAL A 34 5.38 7.53 -8.29
CA VAL A 34 6.02 8.84 -8.20
C VAL A 34 7.49 8.69 -7.78
N ASP A 35 8.33 9.63 -8.20
CA ASP A 35 9.72 9.72 -7.72
C ASP A 35 9.77 10.33 -6.31
N LEU A 36 10.90 10.17 -5.61
CA LEU A 36 11.06 10.67 -4.24
C LEU A 36 10.85 12.19 -4.12
N ASP A 37 11.31 12.97 -5.10
CA ASP A 37 11.22 14.43 -5.11
C ASP A 37 9.79 14.97 -5.21
N VAL A 38 8.85 14.14 -5.72
CA VAL A 38 7.44 14.52 -5.96
C VAL A 38 6.46 13.77 -5.07
N VAL A 39 6.92 13.20 -3.95
CA VAL A 39 6.04 12.62 -2.92
C VAL A 39 4.88 13.55 -2.49
N PRO A 40 5.06 14.89 -2.35
CA PRO A 40 3.96 15.79 -2.04
C PRO A 40 2.80 15.73 -3.04
N ASP A 41 3.07 15.51 -4.33
CA ASP A 41 2.02 15.32 -5.35
C ASP A 41 1.27 14.01 -5.16
N GLY A 42 1.96 12.94 -4.76
CA GLY A 42 1.33 11.67 -4.40
C GLY A 42 0.31 11.81 -3.26
N TYR A 43 0.65 12.59 -2.24
CA TYR A 43 -0.28 12.92 -1.14
C TYR A 43 -1.49 13.71 -1.62
N ARG A 44 -1.29 14.76 -2.44
CA ARG A 44 -2.39 15.54 -3.03
C ARG A 44 -3.34 14.66 -3.84
N ALA A 45 -2.80 13.83 -4.72
CA ALA A 45 -3.59 12.93 -5.56
C ALA A 45 -4.45 11.95 -4.74
N MET A 46 -3.92 11.40 -3.64
CA MET A 46 -4.71 10.52 -2.75
C MET A 46 -5.79 11.29 -1.97
N ASN A 47 -5.48 12.52 -1.51
CA ASN A 47 -6.44 13.38 -0.83
C ASN A 47 -7.61 13.77 -1.74
N ASP A 48 -7.30 14.14 -2.98
CA ASP A 48 -8.27 14.57 -3.98
C ASP A 48 -8.97 13.39 -4.66
N ARG A 49 -8.62 12.15 -4.26
CA ARG A 49 -9.16 10.87 -4.76
C ARG A 49 -8.92 10.65 -6.26
N GLU A 50 -7.83 11.20 -6.78
CA GLU A 50 -7.32 10.93 -8.13
C GLU A 50 -6.40 9.71 -8.21
N ALA A 51 -5.95 9.22 -7.06
CA ALA A 51 -5.16 8.00 -6.92
C ALA A 51 -5.67 7.16 -5.73
N ILE A 52 -5.74 5.84 -5.90
CA ILE A 52 -6.11 4.86 -4.87
C ILE A 52 -4.92 4.60 -3.96
N LYS A 53 -3.75 4.28 -4.53
CA LYS A 53 -2.52 4.02 -3.77
C LYS A 53 -1.29 4.38 -4.61
N VAL A 54 -0.45 5.23 -4.03
CA VAL A 54 0.80 5.66 -4.68
C VAL A 54 1.97 4.79 -4.25
N MET A 55 2.78 4.35 -5.22
CA MET A 55 4.09 3.73 -5.00
C MET A 55 5.19 4.76 -5.21
N VAL A 56 6.04 4.97 -4.21
CA VAL A 56 7.26 5.80 -4.36
C VAL A 56 8.38 4.92 -4.89
N LYS A 57 9.01 5.33 -5.99
CA LYS A 57 10.22 4.70 -6.53
C LYS A 57 11.40 5.66 -6.34
N PRO A 58 12.40 5.31 -5.52
CA PRO A 58 13.61 6.10 -5.35
C PRO A 58 14.50 6.11 -6.59
#